data_AF-A0A6P0DVR8-F1
#
_entry.id   AF-A0A6P0DVR8-F1
#
_cell.length_a   1.000
_cell.length_b   1.000
_cell.length_c   1.000
_cell.angle_alpha   90.00
_cell.angle_beta   90.00
_cell.angle_gamma   90.00
#
_symmetry.space_group_name_H-M   'P 1'
#
loop_
_entity.id
_entity.type
_entity.pdbx_description
1 polymer ?
#
loop_
_entity_poly.entity_id
_entity_poly.type
_entity_poly.pdbx_seq_one_letter_code
_entity_poly.pdbx_strand_id
1 'polypeptide(L)'
;TYVLAGTVEHGDSLGNSGLLGAGDIQWMTAGSGIMHQEMPKGDFAGRMHGFQLWANLPSSLKMTAPRYQDVKSTDIPVVVDDDGTAVRVICGDFWGKAGPVDGVVAEPIYLDVSVPPGRKKRLPVDTYRNAFDYIFAGSGTFR
;
A
#
# COMPACT_ATOMS: atom_id res chain seq x y z
N THR A 1 -1.44 -3.46 4.94
CA THR A 1 -1.01 -4.64 4.19
C THR A 1 -1.33 -4.46 2.71
N TYR A 2 -0.37 -4.73 1.81
CA TYR A 2 -0.55 -4.73 0.35
C TYR A 2 -0.16 -6.09 -0.20
N VAL A 3 -1.07 -6.80 -0.86
CA VAL A 3 -0.82 -8.17 -1.34
C VAL A 3 -0.40 -8.12 -2.82
N LEU A 4 0.70 -8.79 -3.18
CA LEU A 4 1.16 -8.95 -4.56
C LEU A 4 0.80 -10.30 -5.17
N ALA A 5 0.84 -11.36 -4.36
CA ALA A 5 0.48 -12.71 -4.77
C ALA A 5 -0.07 -13.51 -3.59
N GLY A 6 -1.02 -14.39 -3.88
CA GLY A 6 -1.75 -15.17 -2.87
C GLY A 6 -2.93 -14.42 -2.30
N THR A 7 -3.45 -14.96 -1.20
CA THR A 7 -4.57 -14.35 -0.46
C THR A 7 -4.29 -14.36 1.05
N VAL A 8 -4.84 -13.37 1.75
CA VAL A 8 -4.77 -13.26 3.21
C VAL A 8 -6.18 -13.14 3.76
N GLU A 9 -6.58 -14.11 4.56
CA GLU A 9 -7.80 -14.01 5.37
C GLU A 9 -7.48 -13.19 6.61
N HIS A 10 -8.29 -12.20 6.93
CA HIS A 10 -8.10 -11.37 8.12
C HIS A 10 -9.37 -11.32 8.96
N GLY A 11 -9.19 -11.09 10.26
CA GLY A 11 -10.27 -10.81 11.18
C GLY A 11 -9.79 -10.11 12.44
N ASP A 12 -10.65 -9.33 13.07
CA ASP A 12 -10.31 -8.58 14.28
C ASP A 12 -11.38 -8.63 15.39
N SER A 13 -11.00 -8.14 16.56
CA SER A 13 -11.83 -8.06 17.76
C SER A 13 -13.03 -7.11 17.65
N LEU A 14 -13.08 -6.27 16.61
CA LEU A 14 -14.21 -5.37 16.34
C LEU A 14 -15.24 -6.02 15.42
N GLY A 15 -14.99 -7.25 14.97
CA GLY A 15 -15.87 -8.01 14.08
C GLY A 15 -15.60 -7.78 12.60
N ASN A 16 -14.55 -7.01 12.24
CA ASN A 16 -14.15 -6.93 10.84
C ASN A 16 -13.53 -8.26 10.43
N SER A 17 -13.85 -8.72 9.22
CA SER A 17 -13.18 -9.85 8.59
C SER A 17 -13.26 -9.73 7.07
N GLY A 18 -12.33 -10.39 6.38
CA GLY A 18 -12.29 -10.32 4.93
C GLY A 18 -11.18 -11.16 4.32
N LEU A 19 -11.18 -11.20 2.99
CA LEU A 19 -10.16 -11.86 2.19
C LEU A 19 -9.53 -10.82 1.27
N LEU A 20 -8.23 -10.61 1.44
CA LEU A 20 -7.39 -9.79 0.57
C LEU A 20 -6.80 -10.67 -0.52
N GLY A 21 -7.03 -10.30 -1.77
CA GLY A 21 -6.41 -10.94 -2.94
C GLY A 21 -5.22 -10.16 -3.48
N ALA A 22 -4.61 -10.69 -4.54
CA ALA A 22 -3.52 -10.01 -5.24
C ALA A 22 -3.94 -8.63 -5.75
N GLY A 23 -3.18 -7.61 -5.37
CA GLY A 23 -3.43 -6.21 -5.63
C GLY A 23 -4.31 -5.50 -4.59
N ASP A 24 -4.97 -6.23 -3.68
CA ASP A 24 -5.80 -5.64 -2.64
C ASP A 24 -4.95 -5.02 -1.52
N ILE A 25 -5.54 -4.04 -0.85
CA ILE A 25 -4.91 -3.30 0.24
C ILE A 25 -5.84 -3.30 1.45
N GLN A 26 -5.24 -3.55 2.60
CA GLN A 26 -5.82 -3.25 3.89
C GLN A 26 -5.05 -2.09 4.52
N TRP A 27 -5.75 -1.02 4.87
CA TRP A 27 -5.22 0.03 5.73
C TRP A 27 -5.90 -0.02 7.10
N MET A 28 -5.08 -0.20 8.14
CA MET A 28 -5.55 -0.32 9.52
C MET A 28 -4.88 0.75 10.38
N THR A 29 -5.70 1.55 11.07
CA THR A 29 -5.26 2.43 12.14
C THR A 29 -5.53 1.73 13.46
N ALA A 30 -4.49 1.23 14.14
CA ALA A 30 -4.64 0.50 15.39
C ALA A 30 -5.08 1.40 16.57
N GLY A 31 -4.58 2.63 16.64
CA GLY A 31 -4.97 3.62 17.66
C GLY A 31 -4.88 3.07 19.09
N SER A 32 -5.98 3.21 19.85
CA SER A 32 -6.09 2.74 21.24
C SER A 32 -5.90 1.24 21.43
N GLY A 33 -5.88 0.44 20.36
CA GLY A 33 -5.59 -0.98 20.38
C GLY A 33 -6.54 -1.80 19.52
N ILE A 34 -6.01 -2.83 18.87
CA ILE A 34 -6.77 -3.81 18.10
C ILE A 34 -6.13 -5.18 18.27
N MET A 35 -6.95 -6.23 18.47
CA MET A 35 -6.48 -7.61 18.41
C MET A 35 -6.98 -8.21 17.09
N HIS A 36 -6.07 -8.74 16.29
CA HIS A 36 -6.40 -9.24 14.96
C HIS A 36 -5.56 -10.46 14.58
N GLN A 37 -6.00 -11.13 13.52
CA GLN A 37 -5.31 -12.21 12.85
C GLN A 37 -5.19 -11.91 11.36
N GLU A 38 -4.06 -12.28 10.77
CA GLU A 38 -3.83 -12.28 9.32
C GLU A 38 -3.31 -13.69 8.97
N MET A 39 -4.10 -14.46 8.23
CA MET A 39 -3.89 -15.87 7.92
C MET A 39 -3.62 -16.05 6.42
N PRO A 40 -2.34 -16.19 6.02
CA PRO A 40 -1.98 -16.39 4.62
C PRO A 40 -2.49 -17.73 4.09
N LYS A 41 -3.07 -17.73 2.88
CA LYS A 41 -3.49 -18.97 2.19
C LYS A 41 -2.64 -19.28 0.96
N GLY A 42 -1.89 -18.31 0.44
CA GLY A 42 -1.10 -18.44 -0.79
C GLY A 42 -1.96 -18.46 -2.06
N ASP A 43 -1.30 -18.54 -3.22
CA ASP A 43 -1.94 -18.78 -4.53
C ASP A 43 -1.92 -20.27 -4.90
N PHE A 44 -2.39 -20.63 -6.11
CA PHE A 44 -2.37 -22.01 -6.60
C PHE A 44 -0.96 -22.63 -6.67
N ALA A 45 0.09 -21.80 -6.74
CA ALA A 45 1.49 -22.24 -6.72
C ALA A 45 2.10 -22.17 -5.29
N GLY A 46 1.28 -21.90 -4.27
CA GLY A 46 1.69 -21.78 -2.87
C GLY A 46 2.42 -20.48 -2.55
N ARG A 47 2.41 -19.48 -3.44
CA ARG A 47 3.11 -18.21 -3.21
C ARG A 47 2.28 -17.29 -2.34
N MET A 48 2.92 -16.70 -1.34
CA MET A 48 2.42 -15.54 -0.62
C MET A 48 3.45 -14.43 -0.71
N HIS A 49 3.07 -13.29 -1.27
CA HIS A 49 3.94 -12.14 -1.42
C HIS A 49 3.14 -10.87 -1.17
N GLY A 50 3.67 -9.98 -0.35
CA GLY A 50 3.06 -8.71 -0.03
C GLY A 50 3.92 -7.92 0.94
N PHE A 51 3.47 -6.72 1.26
CA PHE A 51 4.13 -5.81 2.18
C PHE A 51 3.24 -5.46 3.35
N GLN A 52 3.88 -5.26 4.49
CA GLN A 52 3.28 -4.61 5.63
C GLN A 52 4.13 -3.39 5.97
N LEU A 53 3.49 -2.22 5.95
CA LEU A 53 4.11 -0.95 6.29
C LEU A 53 3.39 -0.38 7.51
N TRP A 54 4.17 -0.01 8.52
CA TRP A 54 3.64 0.60 9.74
C TRP A 54 3.94 2.09 9.74
N ALA A 55 2.89 2.90 9.67
CA ALA A 55 2.97 4.35 9.79
C ALA A 55 2.69 4.77 11.23
N ASN A 56 3.54 5.61 11.81
CA ASN A 56 3.37 6.10 13.16
C ASN A 56 2.23 7.13 13.24
N LEU A 57 1.54 7.16 14.39
CA LEU A 57 0.61 8.24 14.74
C LEU A 57 1.29 9.28 15.63
N PRO A 58 1.00 10.59 15.44
CA PRO A 58 1.36 11.64 16.40
C PRO A 58 0.87 11.31 17.81
N SER A 59 1.59 11.77 18.83
CA SER A 59 1.31 11.47 20.24
C SER A 59 -0.16 11.71 20.62
N SER A 60 -0.74 12.84 20.19
CA SER A 60 -2.14 13.21 20.47
C SER A 60 -3.18 12.28 19.84
N LEU A 61 -2.80 11.49 18.84
CA LEU A 61 -3.70 10.60 18.09
C LEU A 61 -3.46 9.12 18.38
N LYS A 62 -2.48 8.78 19.21
CA LYS A 62 -2.14 7.38 19.54
C LYS A 62 -3.30 6.62 20.19
N MET A 63 -4.25 7.31 20.81
CA MET A 63 -5.43 6.69 21.47
C MET A 63 -6.73 6.90 20.68
N THR A 64 -6.66 7.26 19.40
CA THR A 64 -7.86 7.34 18.54
C THR A 64 -8.54 5.97 18.43
N ALA A 65 -9.84 5.97 18.15
CA ALA A 65 -10.58 4.73 17.88
C ALA A 65 -9.95 3.99 16.69
N PRO A 66 -9.84 2.65 16.74
CA PRO A 66 -9.32 1.89 15.62
C PRO A 66 -10.20 2.08 14.39
N ARG A 67 -9.57 2.13 13.22
CA ARG A 67 -10.26 2.29 11.93
C ARG A 67 -9.69 1.32 10.92
N TYR A 68 -10.56 0.86 10.05
CA TYR A 68 -10.27 -0.13 9.04
C TYR A 68 -10.72 0.34 7.65
N GLN A 69 -9.92 0.05 6.62
CA GLN A 69 -10.27 0.30 5.23
C GLN A 69 -9.70 -0.82 4.34
N ASP A 70 -10.60 -1.58 3.70
CA ASP A 70 -10.26 -2.49 2.61
C ASP A 70 -10.45 -1.78 1.27
N VAL A 71 -9.46 -1.93 0.39
CA VAL A 71 -9.47 -1.40 -0.96
C VAL A 71 -9.20 -2.55 -1.92
N LYS A 72 -10.10 -2.73 -2.89
CA LYS A 72 -9.91 -3.73 -3.93
C LYS A 72 -8.93 -3.23 -4.98
N SER A 73 -8.16 -4.16 -5.53
CA SER A 73 -7.19 -3.90 -6.61
C SER A 73 -7.78 -3.08 -7.77
N THR A 74 -9.06 -3.31 -8.10
CA THR A 74 -9.83 -2.63 -9.15
C THR A 74 -10.13 -1.17 -8.87
N ASP A 75 -10.10 -0.76 -7.60
CA ASP A 75 -10.42 0.60 -7.16
C ASP A 75 -9.15 1.47 -7.07
N ILE A 76 -7.98 0.86 -7.23
CA ILE A 76 -6.69 1.54 -7.20
C ILE A 76 -6.38 2.06 -8.61
N PRO A 77 -6.30 3.39 -8.82
CA PRO A 77 -6.00 3.92 -10.14
C PRO A 77 -4.56 3.61 -10.54
N VAL A 78 -4.39 3.27 -11.81
CA VAL A 78 -3.09 3.09 -12.46
C VAL A 78 -2.89 4.20 -13.48
N VAL A 79 -1.84 4.98 -13.30
CA VAL A 79 -1.40 5.99 -14.29
C VAL A 79 -0.27 5.40 -15.10
N VAL A 80 -0.36 5.51 -16.43
CA VAL A 80 0.69 5.05 -17.36
C VAL A 80 1.20 6.27 -18.12
N ASP A 81 2.52 6.46 -18.10
CA ASP A 81 3.18 7.54 -18.83
C ASP A 81 3.64 7.08 -20.24
N ASP A 82 4.09 8.02 -21.06
CA ASP A 82 4.46 7.83 -22.46
C ASP A 82 5.57 6.78 -22.70
N ASP A 83 6.48 6.62 -21.74
CA ASP A 83 7.58 5.67 -21.77
C ASP A 83 7.20 4.26 -21.28
N GLY A 84 5.93 4.05 -20.92
CA GLY A 84 5.39 2.81 -20.39
C GLY A 84 5.58 2.64 -18.89
N THR A 85 6.07 3.66 -18.16
CA THR A 85 6.09 3.63 -16.69
C THR A 85 4.66 3.57 -16.17
N ALA A 86 4.34 2.55 -15.37
CA ALA A 86 3.04 2.38 -14.74
C ALA A 86 3.14 2.63 -13.23
N VAL A 87 2.23 3.41 -12.68
CA VAL A 87 2.17 3.75 -11.26
C VAL A 87 0.79 3.46 -10.73
N ARG A 88 0.69 2.53 -9.77
CA ARG A 88 -0.53 2.34 -8.97
C ARG A 88 -0.49 3.32 -7.80
N VAL A 89 -1.50 4.17 -7.68
CA VAL A 89 -1.56 5.18 -6.61
C VAL A 89 -2.34 4.62 -5.43
N ILE A 90 -1.64 4.14 -4.41
CA ILE A 90 -2.25 3.47 -3.24
C ILE A 90 -2.84 4.51 -2.28
N CYS A 91 -2.06 5.52 -1.93
CA CYS A 91 -2.41 6.59 -1.01
C CYS A 91 -1.74 7.89 -1.45
N GLY A 92 -2.41 9.02 -1.19
CA GLY A 92 -1.97 10.35 -1.61
C GLY A 92 -2.31 10.66 -3.08
N ASP A 93 -1.78 11.76 -3.59
CA ASP A 93 -1.99 12.23 -4.95
C ASP A 93 -0.71 12.11 -5.78
N PHE A 94 -0.82 11.51 -6.96
CA PHE A 94 0.30 11.37 -7.88
C PHE A 94 -0.16 11.48 -9.33
N TRP A 95 0.51 12.34 -10.11
CA TRP A 95 0.19 12.62 -11.52
C TRP A 95 -1.32 12.86 -11.79
N GLY A 96 -1.97 13.60 -10.88
CA GLY A 96 -3.38 13.97 -11.01
C GLY A 96 -4.37 12.84 -10.70
N LYS A 97 -3.93 11.73 -10.10
CA LYS A 97 -4.80 10.70 -9.54
C LYS A 97 -4.62 10.59 -8.03
N ALA A 98 -5.74 10.56 -7.32
CA ALA A 98 -5.80 10.30 -5.89
C ALA A 98 -5.90 8.79 -5.64
N GLY A 99 -5.12 8.29 -4.68
CA GLY A 99 -5.26 6.93 -4.18
C GLY A 99 -6.53 6.76 -3.34
N PRO A 100 -7.13 5.55 -3.33
CA PRO A 100 -8.38 5.29 -2.61
C PRO A 100 -8.22 5.20 -1.09
N VAL A 101 -7.00 4.99 -0.58
CA VAL A 101 -6.73 4.99 0.87
C VAL A 101 -6.72 6.43 1.37
N ASP A 102 -7.61 6.74 2.31
CA ASP A 102 -7.84 8.10 2.80
C ASP A 102 -7.76 8.20 4.33
N GLY A 103 -7.81 9.43 4.85
CA GLY A 103 -7.84 9.69 6.30
C GLY A 103 -6.57 9.22 7.03
N VAL A 104 -5.47 9.04 6.31
CA VAL A 104 -4.18 8.70 6.90
C VAL A 104 -3.54 9.95 7.46
N VAL A 105 -3.33 9.99 8.78
CA VAL A 105 -2.85 11.17 9.51
C VAL A 105 -1.50 11.71 9.00
N ALA A 106 -0.60 10.81 8.59
CA ALA A 106 0.72 11.20 8.07
C ALA A 106 0.68 11.72 6.62
N GLU A 107 -0.49 11.66 5.96
CA GLU A 107 -0.70 12.02 4.56
C GLU A 107 0.37 11.44 3.62
N PRO A 108 0.70 10.14 3.69
CA PRO A 108 1.77 9.57 2.88
C PRO A 108 1.39 9.54 1.40
N ILE A 109 2.40 9.65 0.55
CA ILE A 109 2.30 9.21 -0.84
C ILE A 109 2.86 7.79 -0.88
N TYR A 110 2.02 6.81 -1.19
CA TYR A 110 2.43 5.41 -1.31
C TYR A 110 2.10 4.92 -2.72
N LEU A 111 3.14 4.49 -3.45
CA LEU A 111 3.08 4.14 -4.86
C LEU A 111 3.66 2.73 -5.08
N ASP A 112 3.05 1.99 -5.98
CA ASP A 112 3.66 0.81 -6.62
C ASP A 112 4.03 1.19 -8.05
N VAL A 113 5.33 1.15 -8.36
CA VAL A 113 5.90 1.70 -9.59
C VAL A 113 6.57 0.59 -10.39
N SER A 114 6.17 0.47 -11.66
CA SER A 114 6.83 -0.37 -12.66
C SER A 114 7.45 0.49 -13.75
N VAL A 115 8.77 0.38 -13.93
CA VAL A 115 9.52 1.07 -15.00
C VAL A 115 9.99 0.03 -16.01
N PRO A 116 9.72 0.19 -17.32
CA PRO A 116 10.19 -0.75 -18.33
C PRO A 116 11.73 -0.86 -18.39
N PRO A 117 12.27 -2.02 -18.80
CA PRO A 117 13.71 -2.21 -18.95
C PRO A 117 14.37 -1.14 -19.81
N GLY A 118 15.55 -0.67 -19.40
CA GLY A 118 16.33 0.32 -20.14
C GLY A 118 15.79 1.75 -20.10
N ARG A 119 14.74 2.02 -19.32
CA ARG A 119 14.21 3.38 -19.12
C ARG A 119 14.80 4.03 -17.88
N LYS A 120 14.90 5.36 -17.93
CA LYS A 120 15.20 6.21 -16.78
C LYS A 120 13.98 7.08 -16.53
N LYS A 121 13.43 7.00 -15.32
CA LYS A 121 12.32 7.86 -14.88
C LYS A 121 12.76 8.82 -13.79
N ARG A 122 12.14 10.00 -13.76
CA ARG A 122 12.20 10.93 -12.63
C ARG A 122 10.80 11.02 -12.05
N LEU A 123 10.66 10.68 -10.77
CA LEU A 123 9.41 10.82 -10.04
C LEU A 123 9.58 11.99 -9.07
N PRO A 124 8.63 12.93 -9.02
CA PRO A 124 8.70 14.02 -8.07
C PRO A 124 8.53 13.48 -6.65
N VAL A 125 9.33 14.01 -5.72
CA VAL A 125 9.26 13.72 -4.29
C VAL A 125 9.29 15.05 -3.54
N ASP A 126 8.49 15.17 -2.51
CA ASP A 126 8.51 16.33 -1.61
C ASP A 126 9.75 16.26 -0.71
N THR A 127 10.67 17.22 -0.89
CA THR A 127 11.94 17.29 -0.16
C THR A 127 11.79 17.63 1.33
N TYR A 128 10.61 18.08 1.77
CA TYR A 128 10.32 18.32 3.19
C TYR A 128 9.79 17.07 3.90
N ARG A 129 9.53 15.98 3.16
CA ARG A 129 9.05 14.71 3.69
C ARG A 129 10.15 13.65 3.63
N ASN A 130 10.03 12.63 4.48
CA ASN A 130 10.87 11.44 4.37
C ASN A 130 10.42 10.61 3.17
N ALA A 131 11.38 10.11 2.39
CA ALA A 131 11.13 9.26 1.24
C ALA A 131 12.12 8.10 1.20
N PHE A 132 11.63 6.95 0.76
CA PHE A 132 12.43 5.77 0.46
C PHE A 132 11.79 5.00 -0.68
N ASP A 133 12.57 4.15 -1.32
CA ASP A 133 12.14 3.19 -2.31
C ASP A 133 12.56 1.77 -1.89
N TYR A 134 11.87 0.78 -2.44
CA TYR A 134 12.18 -0.63 -2.20
C TYR A 134 11.97 -1.42 -3.49
N ILE A 135 13.07 -1.86 -4.12
CA ILE A 135 13.01 -2.70 -5.32
C ILE A 135 12.70 -4.13 -4.88
N PHE A 136 11.47 -4.59 -5.16
CA PHE A 136 11.02 -5.95 -4.85
C PHE A 136 11.00 -6.90 -6.06
N ALA A 137 11.14 -6.36 -7.28
CA ALA A 137 11.20 -7.13 -8.52
C ALA A 137 12.10 -6.43 -9.54
N GLY A 138 12.90 -7.20 -10.27
CA GLY A 138 13.87 -6.67 -11.23
C GLY A 138 15.09 -6.03 -10.57
N SER A 139 15.70 -5.05 -11.24
CA SER A 139 16.85 -4.31 -10.73
C SER A 139 16.92 -2.90 -11.34
N GLY A 140 17.55 -1.99 -10.61
CA GLY A 140 17.72 -0.59 -11.01
C GLY A 140 18.70 0.13 -10.11
N THR A 141 19.07 1.36 -10.48
CA THR A 141 19.92 2.22 -9.65
C THR A 141 19.22 3.55 -9.43
N PHE A 142 19.17 4.01 -8.18
CA PHE A 142 18.74 5.35 -7.83
C PHE A 142 19.91 6.32 -7.96
N ARG A 143 19.66 7.49 -8.56
CA ARG A 143 20.68 8.51 -8.85
C ARG A 143 20.11 9.89 -8.69
#